data_AF-A0A2V8WMA4-F1
#
_entry.id   AF-A0A2V8WMA4-F1
#
_cell.length_a   1.000
_cell.length_b   1.000
_cell.length_c   1.000
_cell.angle_alpha   90.00
_cell.angle_beta   90.00
_cell.angle_gamma   90.00
#
_symmetry.space_group_name_H-M   'P 1'
#
loop_
_entity.id
_entity.type
_entity.pdbx_description
1 polymer ?
#
loop_
_entity_poly.entity_id
_entity_poly.type
_entity_poly.pdbx_seq_one_letter_code
_entity_poly.pdbx_strand_id
1 'polypeptide(L)'
;MNAERVVRRGVLAIAFAGLLAGGAYAQSQDPSSQPQDIKDDKKDIRNDKKDLAKDRAGRNADQRDINKDKSDLAADRKDRNQDQRDINHDRRDLNKDRADRNKDQRDINKDKSQLASDVKKYGANSSQAQADRKDLHADRVDRNKDQKDINHDRKGLAKDRADRNADQRDINKDKRDLHADRKDRNQDQKDIHKDKKDLHKDRKDLRHDRRGH
;
A
#
# COMPACT_ATOMS: atom_id res chain seq x y z
N MET A 1 60.20 28.44 -27.67
CA MET A 1 61.10 28.96 -26.63
C MET A 1 60.84 28.14 -25.38
N ASN A 2 61.72 27.35 -24.77
CA ASN A 2 63.09 26.87 -24.94
C ASN A 2 63.08 25.51 -24.18
N ALA A 3 63.67 24.40 -24.68
CA ALA A 3 65.08 24.04 -24.47
C ALA A 3 65.49 24.23 -22.99
N GLU A 4 66.06 23.29 -22.24
CA GLU A 4 66.92 22.15 -22.51
C GLU A 4 67.38 21.64 -21.13
N ARG A 5 67.82 20.38 -21.01
CA ARG A 5 69.17 20.03 -20.51
C ARG A 5 69.33 18.50 -20.49
N VAL A 6 70.03 17.93 -21.48
CA VAL A 6 71.48 17.63 -21.50
C VAL A 6 71.75 16.29 -20.78
N VAL A 7 71.87 15.16 -21.50
CA VAL A 7 72.99 14.63 -22.32
C VAL A 7 74.21 14.20 -21.48
N ARG A 8 74.58 12.91 -21.61
CA ARG A 8 75.96 12.34 -21.72
C ARG A 8 75.81 10.80 -21.84
N ARG A 9 75.82 10.22 -23.05
CA ARG A 9 76.96 9.73 -23.85
C ARG A 9 77.92 8.80 -23.09
N GLY A 10 77.87 7.51 -23.45
CA GLY A 10 78.94 6.53 -23.29
C GLY A 10 78.78 5.46 -24.39
N VAL A 11 79.67 5.48 -25.38
CA VAL A 11 79.77 4.51 -26.47
C VAL A 11 80.80 3.46 -26.05
N LEU A 12 80.51 2.18 -26.23
CA LEU A 12 81.54 1.17 -26.51
C LEU A 12 80.94 0.01 -27.30
N ALA A 13 81.48 -0.19 -28.49
CA ALA A 13 81.23 -1.31 -29.39
C ALA A 13 82.10 -2.53 -29.02
N ILE A 14 81.73 -3.69 -29.60
CA ILE A 14 82.44 -4.98 -29.82
C ILE A 14 81.39 -6.08 -29.56
N ALA A 15 81.24 -7.18 -30.29
CA ALA A 15 81.52 -7.66 -31.64
C ALA A 15 80.80 -9.04 -31.71
N PHE A 16 80.51 -9.52 -32.92
CA PHE A 16 79.89 -10.82 -33.20
C PHE A 16 80.70 -12.03 -32.66
N ALA A 17 79.98 -13.09 -32.24
CA ALA A 17 80.10 -14.49 -32.73
C ALA A 17 79.92 -15.56 -31.63
N GLY A 18 79.19 -16.65 -31.95
CA GLY A 18 79.15 -17.90 -31.15
C GLY A 18 77.73 -18.33 -30.75
N LEU A 19 76.91 -18.98 -31.59
CA LEU A 19 76.91 -20.41 -31.93
C LEU A 19 76.26 -21.32 -30.86
N LEU A 20 75.08 -21.85 -31.22
CA LEU A 20 74.39 -23.08 -30.76
C LEU A 20 74.03 -23.26 -29.28
N ALA A 21 72.74 -23.48 -29.01
CA ALA A 21 72.17 -24.78 -28.60
C ALA A 21 70.74 -24.60 -28.07
N GLY A 22 69.90 -25.62 -28.30
CA GLY A 22 68.46 -25.56 -28.12
C GLY A 22 67.96 -25.44 -26.68
N GLY A 23 66.67 -25.14 -26.57
CA GLY A 23 65.96 -25.05 -25.30
C GLY A 23 64.59 -24.44 -25.52
N ALA A 24 63.66 -25.22 -26.07
CA ALA A 24 62.25 -24.90 -26.02
C ALA A 24 61.83 -24.85 -24.54
N TYR A 25 61.72 -23.66 -23.97
CA TYR A 25 61.02 -23.47 -22.70
C TYR A 25 59.53 -23.63 -22.96
N ALA A 26 59.07 -24.88 -22.95
CA ALA A 26 57.69 -25.19 -22.61
C ALA A 26 57.53 -24.84 -21.13
N GLN A 27 56.92 -23.68 -20.87
CA GLN A 27 56.53 -23.27 -19.53
C GLN A 27 55.45 -24.25 -19.05
N SER A 28 55.88 -25.18 -18.19
CA SER A 28 55.03 -26.18 -17.54
C SER A 28 53.92 -25.50 -16.74
N GLN A 29 52.67 -25.82 -17.07
CA GLN A 29 51.54 -25.54 -16.18
C GLN A 29 51.71 -26.36 -14.90
N ASP A 30 51.65 -25.67 -13.77
CA ASP A 30 51.82 -26.24 -12.43
C ASP A 30 50.61 -27.16 -12.11
N PRO A 31 50.77 -28.46 -11.83
CA PRO A 31 49.65 -29.38 -11.61
C PRO A 31 49.01 -29.27 -10.22
N SER A 32 49.48 -28.37 -9.35
CA SER A 32 49.04 -28.30 -7.94
C SER A 32 47.80 -27.46 -7.66
N SER A 33 47.29 -26.66 -8.62
CA SER A 33 46.07 -25.85 -8.41
C SER A 33 44.77 -26.67 -8.58
N GLN A 34 44.78 -27.71 -9.41
CA GLN A 34 43.56 -28.40 -9.87
C GLN A 34 42.69 -29.06 -8.77
N PRO A 35 43.23 -29.68 -7.71
CA PRO A 35 42.40 -30.23 -6.63
C PRO A 35 41.77 -29.16 -5.74
N GLN A 36 42.32 -27.94 -5.73
CA GLN A 36 41.74 -26.81 -5.02
C GLN A 36 40.60 -26.19 -5.83
N ASP A 37 40.79 -26.00 -7.14
CA ASP A 37 39.76 -25.43 -8.03
C ASP A 37 38.45 -26.25 -7.97
N ILE A 38 38.53 -27.58 -8.03
CA ILE A 38 37.35 -28.48 -7.85
C ILE A 38 36.70 -28.36 -6.46
N LYS A 39 37.48 -28.08 -5.41
CA LYS A 39 36.94 -27.90 -4.05
C LYS A 39 36.23 -26.56 -3.92
N ASP A 40 36.80 -25.53 -4.52
CA ASP A 40 36.25 -24.17 -4.53
C ASP A 40 34.95 -24.12 -5.34
N ASP A 41 34.91 -24.69 -6.55
CA ASP A 41 33.66 -24.83 -7.33
C ASP A 41 32.55 -25.57 -6.57
N LYS A 42 32.91 -26.64 -5.86
CA LYS A 42 31.94 -27.38 -5.03
C LYS A 42 31.45 -26.55 -3.86
N LYS A 43 32.27 -25.66 -3.32
CA LYS A 43 31.90 -24.76 -2.22
C LYS A 43 30.99 -23.67 -2.75
N ASP A 44 31.28 -23.08 -3.91
CA ASP A 44 30.47 -22.03 -4.53
C ASP A 44 29.09 -22.56 -4.93
N ILE A 45 29.02 -23.74 -5.56
CA ILE A 45 27.75 -24.44 -5.82
C ILE A 45 26.91 -24.65 -4.53
N ARG A 46 27.54 -24.88 -3.38
CA ARG A 46 26.79 -25.02 -2.11
C ARG A 46 26.30 -23.67 -1.60
N ASN A 47 27.10 -22.62 -1.74
CA ASN A 47 26.73 -21.26 -1.36
C ASN A 47 25.56 -20.78 -2.22
N ASP A 48 25.65 -20.91 -3.54
CA ASP A 48 24.59 -20.54 -4.48
C ASP A 48 23.28 -21.30 -4.23
N LYS A 49 23.36 -22.58 -3.87
CA LYS A 49 22.18 -23.34 -3.46
C LYS A 49 21.56 -22.82 -2.17
N LYS A 50 22.39 -22.37 -1.23
CA LYS A 50 21.94 -21.82 0.06
C LYS A 50 21.28 -20.47 -0.16
N ASP A 51 21.86 -19.61 -0.98
CA ASP A 51 21.30 -18.29 -1.28
C ASP A 51 20.00 -18.44 -2.09
N LEU A 52 19.97 -19.32 -3.09
CA LEU A 52 18.75 -19.64 -3.83
C LEU A 52 17.62 -20.17 -2.93
N ALA A 53 17.96 -20.89 -1.86
CA ALA A 53 16.99 -21.36 -0.88
C ALA A 53 16.46 -20.21 -0.01
N LYS A 54 17.32 -19.28 0.41
CA LYS A 54 16.92 -18.08 1.16
C LYS A 54 16.00 -17.19 0.34
N ASP A 55 16.36 -16.86 -0.90
CA ASP A 55 15.54 -15.97 -1.72
C ASP A 55 14.18 -16.60 -2.05
N ARG A 56 14.13 -17.93 -2.23
CA ARG A 56 12.85 -18.64 -2.38
C ARG A 56 12.00 -18.55 -1.12
N ALA A 57 12.62 -18.60 0.05
CA ALA A 57 11.92 -18.44 1.31
C ALA A 57 11.40 -17.00 1.46
N GLY A 58 12.21 -15.99 1.13
CA GLY A 58 11.80 -14.58 1.08
C GLY A 58 10.61 -14.37 0.14
N ARG A 59 10.72 -14.81 -1.12
CA ARG A 59 9.64 -14.65 -2.11
C ARG A 59 8.33 -15.29 -1.63
N ASN A 60 8.43 -16.43 -0.94
CA ASN A 60 7.26 -17.10 -0.38
C ASN A 60 6.67 -16.36 0.82
N ALA A 61 7.49 -15.68 1.63
CA ALA A 61 7.04 -14.80 2.69
C ALA A 61 6.28 -13.59 2.10
N ASP A 62 6.89 -12.87 1.16
CA ASP A 62 6.24 -11.72 0.50
C ASP A 62 4.93 -12.13 -0.19
N GLN A 63 4.86 -13.33 -0.74
CA GLN A 63 3.63 -13.82 -1.35
C GLN A 63 2.52 -14.10 -0.33
N ARG A 64 2.87 -14.47 0.91
CA ARG A 64 1.90 -14.61 2.02
C ARG A 64 1.43 -13.22 2.46
N ASP A 65 2.34 -12.27 2.60
CA ASP A 65 2.02 -10.90 3.03
C ASP A 65 1.10 -10.22 1.99
N ILE A 66 1.41 -10.33 0.69
CA ILE A 66 0.53 -9.89 -0.40
C ILE A 66 -0.88 -10.49 -0.32
N ASN A 67 -1.00 -11.76 0.09
CA ASN A 67 -2.30 -12.41 0.21
C ASN A 67 -3.07 -11.90 1.42
N LYS A 68 -2.37 -11.62 2.52
CA LYS A 68 -2.95 -11.02 3.72
C LYS A 68 -3.45 -9.60 3.42
N ASP A 69 -2.60 -8.75 2.84
CA ASP A 69 -2.97 -7.36 2.48
C ASP A 69 -4.15 -7.30 1.50
N LYS A 70 -4.27 -8.29 0.61
CA LYS A 70 -5.46 -8.40 -0.26
C LYS A 70 -6.73 -8.75 0.50
N SER A 71 -6.61 -9.60 1.53
CA SER A 71 -7.73 -9.97 2.38
C SER A 71 -8.17 -8.79 3.24
N ASP A 72 -7.21 -8.11 3.87
CA ASP A 72 -7.44 -6.92 4.70
C ASP A 72 -8.10 -5.81 3.84
N LEU A 73 -7.54 -5.55 2.64
CA LEU A 73 -8.12 -4.58 1.70
C LEU A 73 -9.54 -4.94 1.24
N ALA A 74 -9.89 -6.22 1.20
CA ALA A 74 -11.23 -6.66 0.87
C ALA A 74 -12.20 -6.45 2.03
N ALA A 75 -11.75 -6.67 3.27
CA ALA A 75 -12.50 -6.39 4.50
C ALA A 75 -12.79 -4.88 4.61
N ASP A 76 -11.78 -4.02 4.55
CA ASP A 76 -11.98 -2.58 4.69
C ASP A 76 -12.90 -1.99 3.60
N ARG A 77 -12.85 -2.56 2.39
CA ARG A 77 -13.79 -2.16 1.31
C ARG A 77 -15.23 -2.55 1.63
N LYS A 78 -15.44 -3.69 2.27
CA LYS A 78 -16.76 -4.15 2.69
C LYS A 78 -17.30 -3.22 3.78
N ASP A 79 -16.48 -2.89 4.77
CA ASP A 79 -16.84 -2.03 5.89
C ASP A 79 -17.16 -0.61 5.39
N ARG A 80 -16.29 -0.04 4.53
CA ARG A 80 -16.56 1.28 3.93
C ARG A 80 -17.86 1.31 3.12
N ASN A 81 -18.20 0.20 2.46
CA ASN A 81 -19.46 0.08 1.71
C ASN A 81 -20.66 -0.03 2.65
N GLN A 82 -20.50 -0.66 3.82
CA GLN A 82 -21.52 -0.73 4.85
C GLN A 82 -21.78 0.66 5.42
N ASP A 83 -20.74 1.39 5.83
CA ASP A 83 -20.89 2.77 6.33
C ASP A 83 -21.53 3.68 5.29
N GLN A 84 -21.24 3.47 4.01
CA GLN A 84 -21.87 4.24 2.95
C GLN A 84 -23.38 3.93 2.81
N ARG A 85 -23.83 2.72 3.14
CA ARG A 85 -25.26 2.38 3.20
C ARG A 85 -25.92 3.03 4.42
N ASP A 86 -25.25 3.03 5.56
CA ASP A 86 -25.75 3.61 6.80
C ASP A 86 -25.90 5.14 6.65
N ILE A 87 -24.89 5.81 6.07
CA ILE A 87 -24.99 7.23 5.64
C ILE A 87 -26.22 7.49 4.74
N ASN A 88 -26.55 6.56 3.84
CA ASN A 88 -27.69 6.74 2.94
C ASN A 88 -29.02 6.53 3.67
N HIS A 89 -29.06 5.63 4.66
CA HIS A 89 -30.21 5.43 5.54
C HIS A 89 -30.47 6.68 6.38
N ASP A 90 -29.47 7.16 7.10
CA ASP A 90 -29.55 8.37 7.92
C ASP A 90 -29.97 9.61 7.13
N ARG A 91 -29.55 9.71 5.86
CA ARG A 91 -30.02 10.80 4.99
C ARG A 91 -31.50 10.71 4.65
N ARG A 92 -32.06 9.50 4.52
CA ARG A 92 -33.48 9.30 4.24
C ARG A 92 -34.33 9.65 5.46
N ASP A 93 -33.92 9.17 6.64
CA ASP A 93 -34.60 9.46 7.90
C ASP A 93 -34.60 10.97 8.17
N LEU A 94 -33.43 11.60 8.06
CA LEU A 94 -33.30 13.05 8.25
C LEU A 94 -34.11 13.88 7.24
N ASN A 95 -34.35 13.35 6.03
CA ASN A 95 -35.24 14.00 5.07
C ASN A 95 -36.71 13.84 5.44
N LYS A 96 -37.09 12.69 5.99
CA LYS A 96 -38.44 12.43 6.49
C LYS A 96 -38.75 13.32 7.68
N ASP A 97 -37.89 13.38 8.69
CA ASP A 97 -38.11 14.22 9.87
C ASP A 97 -38.17 15.71 9.51
N ARG A 98 -37.43 16.14 8.48
CA ARG A 98 -37.55 17.50 7.95
C ARG A 98 -38.89 17.75 7.30
N ALA A 99 -39.44 16.77 6.59
CA ALA A 99 -40.74 16.88 5.95
C ALA A 99 -41.85 16.96 7.00
N ASP A 100 -41.79 16.10 8.02
CA ASP A 100 -42.73 16.07 9.16
C ASP A 100 -42.67 17.40 9.93
N ARG A 101 -41.47 17.87 10.30
CA ARG A 101 -41.32 19.17 10.99
C ARG A 101 -41.87 20.34 10.17
N ASN A 102 -41.73 20.29 8.85
CA ASN A 102 -42.26 21.32 7.95
C ASN A 102 -43.79 21.23 7.82
N LYS A 103 -44.39 20.05 7.97
CA LYS A 103 -45.83 19.86 8.05
C LYS A 103 -46.36 20.47 9.36
N ASP A 104 -45.79 20.12 10.51
CA ASP A 104 -46.18 20.68 11.80
C ASP A 104 -46.05 22.21 11.81
N GLN A 105 -45.00 22.73 11.16
CA GLN A 105 -44.83 24.18 11.04
C GLN A 105 -45.94 24.86 10.21
N ARG A 106 -46.52 24.16 9.22
CA ARG A 106 -47.68 24.64 8.46
C ARG A 106 -48.95 24.57 9.29
N ASP A 107 -49.15 23.49 10.03
CA ASP A 107 -50.31 23.31 10.91
C ASP A 107 -50.33 24.39 12.01
N ILE A 108 -49.18 24.66 12.66
CA ILE A 108 -49.01 25.80 13.60
C ILE A 108 -49.41 27.13 12.96
N ASN A 109 -49.05 27.37 11.70
CA ASN A 109 -49.36 28.63 11.04
C ASN A 109 -50.87 28.76 10.75
N LYS A 110 -51.51 27.64 10.41
CA LYS A 110 -52.95 27.57 10.19
C LYS A 110 -53.71 27.82 11.49
N ASP A 111 -53.34 27.12 12.57
CA ASP A 111 -54.01 27.27 13.86
C ASP A 111 -53.80 28.66 14.46
N LYS A 112 -52.63 29.29 14.24
CA LYS A 112 -52.42 30.70 14.60
C LYS A 112 -53.40 31.64 13.90
N SER A 113 -53.66 31.39 12.62
CA SER A 113 -54.60 32.19 11.83
C SER A 113 -56.05 31.97 12.29
N GLN A 114 -56.42 30.72 12.57
CA GLN A 114 -57.73 30.36 13.12
C GLN A 114 -57.93 30.99 14.51
N LEU A 115 -56.96 30.86 15.40
CA LEU A 115 -56.97 31.48 16.72
C LEU A 115 -57.19 32.99 16.63
N ALA A 116 -56.47 33.67 15.74
CA ALA A 116 -56.65 35.12 15.55
C ALA A 116 -58.08 35.47 15.10
N SER A 117 -58.67 34.65 14.23
CA SER A 117 -60.03 34.81 13.72
C SER A 117 -61.09 34.56 14.82
N ASP A 118 -60.93 33.51 15.60
CA ASP A 118 -61.87 33.12 16.65
C ASP A 118 -61.76 34.03 17.88
N VAL A 119 -60.56 34.50 18.21
CA VAL A 119 -60.39 35.57 19.20
C VAL A 119 -61.13 36.84 18.77
N LYS A 120 -61.05 37.22 17.48
CA LYS A 120 -61.75 38.40 16.96
C LYS A 120 -63.27 38.24 16.96
N LYS A 121 -63.77 37.04 16.67
CA LYS A 121 -65.21 36.76 16.51
C LYS A 121 -65.91 36.46 17.83
N TYR A 122 -65.28 35.68 18.71
CA TYR A 122 -65.90 35.13 19.91
C TYR A 122 -65.21 35.58 21.21
N GLY A 123 -64.09 36.29 21.12
CA GLY A 123 -63.30 36.72 22.26
C GLY A 123 -62.25 35.68 22.70
N ALA A 124 -61.25 36.14 23.44
CA ALA A 124 -60.06 35.36 23.77
C ALA A 124 -60.31 34.16 24.70
N ASN A 125 -61.41 34.17 25.45
CA ASN A 125 -61.78 33.11 26.40
C ASN A 125 -62.90 32.21 25.88
N SER A 126 -63.26 32.33 24.60
CA SER A 126 -64.23 31.45 23.96
C SER A 126 -63.71 30.02 23.90
N SER A 127 -64.63 29.05 23.82
CA SER A 127 -64.27 27.63 23.68
C SER A 127 -63.52 27.37 22.37
N GLN A 128 -63.82 28.11 21.30
CA GLN A 128 -63.11 28.04 20.02
C GLN A 128 -61.65 28.49 20.15
N ALA A 129 -61.40 29.66 20.74
CA ALA A 129 -60.04 30.14 20.97
C ALA A 129 -59.24 29.24 21.94
N GLN A 130 -59.92 28.53 22.85
CA GLN A 130 -59.29 27.52 23.71
C GLN A 130 -58.93 26.25 22.94
N ALA A 131 -59.77 25.80 22.02
CA ALA A 131 -59.49 24.65 21.14
C ALA A 131 -58.27 24.93 20.26
N ASP A 132 -58.22 26.08 19.55
CA ASP A 132 -57.08 26.42 18.70
C ASP A 132 -55.76 26.53 19.48
N ARG A 133 -55.80 26.98 20.74
CA ARG A 133 -54.60 27.00 21.61
C ARG A 133 -54.13 25.60 21.97
N LYS A 134 -55.05 24.66 22.15
CA LYS A 134 -54.73 23.26 22.45
C LYS A 134 -54.09 22.59 21.24
N ASP A 135 -54.64 22.83 20.05
CA ASP A 135 -54.10 22.30 18.80
C ASP A 135 -52.71 22.90 18.52
N LEU A 136 -52.55 24.23 18.66
CA LEU A 136 -51.23 24.89 18.61
C LEU A 136 -50.20 24.32 19.59
N HIS A 137 -50.65 23.90 20.78
CA HIS A 137 -49.76 23.29 21.74
C HIS A 137 -49.34 21.90 21.29
N ALA A 138 -50.27 21.08 20.78
CA ALA A 138 -49.98 19.76 20.23
C ALA A 138 -48.98 19.85 19.08
N ASP A 139 -49.22 20.69 18.07
CA ASP A 139 -48.31 20.83 16.93
C ASP A 139 -46.92 21.32 17.33
N ARG A 140 -46.82 22.17 18.36
CA ARG A 140 -45.51 22.60 18.87
C ARG A 140 -44.76 21.48 19.55
N VAL A 141 -45.46 20.57 20.24
CA VAL A 141 -44.86 19.39 20.85
C VAL A 141 -44.33 18.47 19.77
N ASP A 142 -45.13 18.20 18.73
CA ASP A 142 -44.74 17.35 17.60
C ASP A 142 -43.56 17.95 16.84
N ARG A 143 -43.61 19.24 16.49
CA ARG A 143 -42.49 19.93 15.81
C ARG A 143 -41.19 19.86 16.62
N ASN A 144 -41.29 19.94 17.95
CA ASN A 144 -40.13 19.84 18.83
C ASN A 144 -39.58 18.41 18.92
N LYS A 145 -40.45 17.39 18.78
CA LYS A 145 -40.05 15.99 18.67
C LYS A 145 -39.29 15.74 17.37
N ASP A 146 -39.85 16.16 16.23
CA ASP A 146 -39.18 16.03 14.93
C ASP A 146 -37.82 16.76 14.91
N GLN A 147 -37.73 17.91 15.59
CA GLN A 147 -36.47 18.63 15.71
C GLN A 147 -35.42 17.87 16.56
N LYS A 148 -35.84 17.06 17.54
CA LYS A 148 -34.94 16.17 18.29
C LYS A 148 -34.49 15.00 17.42
N ASP A 149 -35.40 14.43 16.64
CA ASP A 149 -35.10 13.31 15.74
C ASP A 149 -34.10 13.74 14.65
N ILE A 150 -34.30 14.91 14.02
CA ILE A 150 -33.30 15.54 13.11
C ILE A 150 -31.93 15.69 13.78
N ASN A 151 -31.89 16.07 15.07
CA ASN A 151 -30.62 16.25 15.77
C ASN A 151 -29.94 14.91 16.07
N HIS A 152 -30.71 13.86 16.33
CA HIS A 152 -30.22 12.50 16.49
C HIS A 152 -29.63 11.98 15.18
N ASP A 153 -30.37 12.08 14.08
CA ASP A 153 -29.91 11.63 12.76
C ASP A 153 -28.66 12.38 12.28
N ARG A 154 -28.56 13.68 12.59
CA ARG A 154 -27.33 14.43 12.30
C ARG A 154 -26.11 13.88 13.04
N LYS A 155 -26.29 13.37 14.26
CA LYS A 155 -25.20 12.77 15.05
C LYS A 155 -24.85 11.39 14.48
N GLY A 156 -25.85 10.56 14.14
CA GLY A 156 -25.64 9.29 13.44
C GLY A 156 -24.83 9.50 12.16
N LEU A 157 -25.31 10.39 11.30
CA LEU A 157 -24.67 10.70 10.02
C LEU A 157 -23.25 11.23 10.17
N ALA A 158 -22.96 11.96 11.26
CA ALA A 158 -21.61 12.43 11.55
C ALA A 158 -20.68 11.28 11.96
N LYS A 159 -21.19 10.31 12.74
CA LYS A 159 -20.47 9.11 13.13
C LYS A 159 -20.18 8.22 11.92
N ASP A 160 -21.18 7.88 11.11
CA ASP A 160 -20.98 7.01 9.95
C ASP A 160 -20.00 7.63 8.93
N ARG A 161 -19.98 8.96 8.82
CA ARG A 161 -18.98 9.66 8.01
C ARG A 161 -17.57 9.54 8.58
N ALA A 162 -17.43 9.56 9.90
CA ALA A 162 -16.14 9.39 10.57
C ALA A 162 -15.64 7.96 10.36
N ASP A 163 -16.50 6.96 10.56
CA ASP A 163 -16.21 5.54 10.38
C ASP A 163 -15.79 5.27 8.92
N ARG A 164 -16.59 5.73 7.94
CA ARG A 164 -16.25 5.57 6.51
C ARG A 164 -14.90 6.21 6.14
N ASN A 165 -14.56 7.32 6.80
CA ASN A 165 -13.28 7.99 6.57
C ASN A 165 -12.12 7.24 7.25
N ALA A 166 -12.35 6.51 8.34
CA ALA A 166 -11.38 5.63 8.97
C ALA A 166 -11.09 4.43 8.04
N ASP A 167 -12.13 3.73 7.56
CA ASP A 167 -11.98 2.62 6.62
C ASP A 167 -11.25 3.06 5.34
N GLN A 168 -11.50 4.28 4.88
CA GLN A 168 -10.80 4.81 3.72
C GLN A 168 -9.29 5.04 3.97
N ARG A 169 -8.87 5.30 5.21
CA ARG A 169 -7.45 5.37 5.58
C ARG A 169 -6.84 3.98 5.63
N ASP A 170 -7.55 3.01 6.18
CA ASP A 170 -7.08 1.62 6.27
C ASP A 170 -6.89 1.01 4.87
N ILE A 171 -7.88 1.20 3.96
CA ILE A 171 -7.74 0.88 2.52
C ILE A 171 -6.47 1.48 1.90
N ASN A 172 -6.11 2.72 2.29
CA ASN A 172 -4.94 3.38 1.74
C ASN A 172 -3.64 2.85 2.34
N LYS A 173 -3.66 2.39 3.59
CA LYS A 173 -2.54 1.73 4.25
C LYS A 173 -2.29 0.36 3.60
N ASP A 174 -3.32 -0.47 3.48
CA ASP A 174 -3.23 -1.80 2.86
C ASP A 174 -2.72 -1.74 1.41
N LYS A 175 -3.09 -0.68 0.68
CA LYS A 175 -2.56 -0.46 -0.67
C LYS A 175 -1.06 -0.15 -0.68
N ARG A 176 -0.54 0.53 0.33
CA ARG A 176 0.89 0.86 0.45
C ARG A 176 1.67 -0.40 0.84
N ASP A 177 1.16 -1.14 1.81
CA ASP A 177 1.76 -2.40 2.27
C ASP A 177 1.81 -3.40 1.10
N LEU A 178 0.69 -3.56 0.38
CA LEU A 178 0.62 -4.41 -0.81
C LEU A 178 1.58 -3.99 -1.92
N HIS A 179 1.88 -2.70 -2.02
CA HIS A 179 2.86 -2.18 -2.97
C HIS A 179 4.30 -2.48 -2.52
N ALA A 180 4.59 -2.35 -1.22
CA ALA A 180 5.89 -2.70 -0.63
C ALA A 180 6.19 -4.18 -0.83
N ASP A 181 5.27 -5.08 -0.45
CA ASP A 181 5.49 -6.53 -0.60
C ASP A 181 5.67 -6.94 -2.05
N ARG A 182 4.97 -6.28 -2.98
CA ARG A 182 5.18 -6.53 -4.42
C ARG A 182 6.57 -6.12 -4.88
N LYS A 183 7.12 -5.05 -4.32
CA LYS A 183 8.47 -4.59 -4.63
C LYS A 183 9.50 -5.60 -4.12
N ASP A 184 9.33 -6.05 -2.88
CA ASP A 184 10.22 -7.02 -2.23
C ASP A 184 10.18 -8.36 -2.95
N ARG A 185 8.98 -8.87 -3.27
CA ARG A 185 8.82 -10.10 -4.06
C ARG A 185 9.49 -10.01 -5.43
N ASN A 186 9.43 -8.83 -6.06
CA ASN A 186 10.08 -8.61 -7.35
C ASN A 186 11.61 -8.53 -7.21
N GLN A 187 12.12 -8.09 -6.07
CA GLN A 187 13.55 -8.09 -5.76
C GLN A 187 14.04 -9.53 -5.53
N ASP A 188 13.36 -10.31 -4.70
CA ASP A 188 13.67 -11.72 -4.48
C ASP A 188 13.61 -12.54 -5.77
N GLN A 189 12.71 -12.17 -6.69
CA GLN A 189 12.66 -12.79 -8.01
C GLN A 189 13.93 -12.53 -8.84
N LYS A 190 14.53 -11.34 -8.74
CA LYS A 190 15.78 -10.99 -9.42
C LYS A 190 16.96 -11.71 -8.77
N ASP A 191 17.01 -11.78 -7.46
CA ASP A 191 18.09 -12.43 -6.73
C ASP A 191 18.10 -13.94 -7.04
N ILE A 192 16.92 -14.58 -7.07
CA ILE A 192 16.77 -15.96 -7.57
C ILE A 192 17.26 -16.15 -9.00
N HIS A 193 17.07 -15.15 -9.86
CA HIS A 193 17.56 -15.23 -11.23
C HIS A 193 19.08 -15.14 -11.28
N LYS A 194 19.69 -14.27 -10.46
CA LYS A 194 21.13 -14.13 -10.31
C LYS A 194 21.77 -15.42 -9.77
N ASP A 195 21.25 -15.94 -8.66
CA ASP A 195 21.75 -17.16 -8.03
C ASP A 195 21.65 -18.37 -8.95
N LYS A 196 20.59 -18.45 -9.78
CA LYS A 196 20.49 -19.49 -10.81
C LYS A 196 21.57 -19.35 -11.89
N LYS A 197 21.94 -18.13 -12.25
CA LYS A 197 22.98 -17.86 -13.25
C LYS A 197 24.36 -18.18 -12.71
N ASP A 198 24.64 -17.80 -11.48
CA ASP A 198 25.91 -18.10 -10.82
C ASP A 198 26.05 -19.62 -10.61
N LEU A 199 24.99 -20.29 -10.13
CA LEU A 199 24.97 -21.75 -9.99
C LEU A 199 25.21 -22.48 -11.32
N HIS A 200 24.79 -21.87 -12.43
CA HIS A 200 25.03 -22.41 -13.76
C HIS A 200 26.49 -22.27 -14.18
N LYS A 201 27.16 -21.15 -13.85
CA LYS A 201 28.59 -20.92 -14.13
C LYS A 201 29.43 -21.89 -13.31
N ASP A 202 29.25 -21.97 -12.00
CA ASP A 202 30.06 -22.86 -11.15
C ASP A 202 29.91 -24.32 -11.55
N ARG A 203 28.71 -24.72 -12.01
CA ARG A 203 28.49 -26.07 -12.58
C ARG A 203 29.24 -26.28 -13.89
N LYS A 204 29.44 -25.24 -14.69
CA LYS A 204 30.19 -25.28 -15.94
C LYS A 204 31.68 -25.34 -15.65
N ASP A 205 32.16 -24.55 -14.70
CA ASP A 205 33.56 -24.51 -14.28
C ASP A 205 33.96 -25.86 -13.67
N LEU A 206 33.13 -26.41 -12.79
CA LEU A 206 33.33 -27.77 -12.24
C LEU A 206 33.38 -28.86 -13.32
N ARG A 207 32.66 -28.67 -14.43
CA ARG A 207 32.69 -29.60 -15.58
C ARG A 207 33.96 -29.42 -16.40
N HIS A 208 34.47 -28.20 -16.54
CA HIS A 208 35.73 -27.93 -17.22
C HIS A 208 36.90 -28.50 -16.43
N ASP A 209 36.97 -28.24 -15.14
CA ASP A 209 38.05 -28.73 -14.27
C ASP A 209 38.10 -30.25 -14.22
N ARG A 210 36.94 -30.91 -14.24
CA ARG A 210 36.85 -32.38 -14.34
C ARG A 210 37.22 -32.96 -15.71
N ARG A 211 37.15 -32.17 -16.79
CA ARG A 211 37.43 -32.61 -18.17
C ARG A 211 38.84 -32.25 -18.63
N GLY A 212 39.51 -31.30 -17.97
CA GLY A 212 40.95 -31.06 -18.09
C GLY A 212 41.81 -32.14 -17.41
N HIS A 213 41.25 -33.34 -17.24
CA HIS A 213 41.85 -34.56 -16.70
C HIS A 213 42.01 -35.59 -17.82
#